data_AF-A0A497K991-F1
#
_entry.id   AF-A0A497K991-F1
#
_cell.length_a   1.000
_cell.length_b   1.000
_cell.length_c   1.000
_cell.angle_alpha   90.00
_cell.angle_beta   90.00
_cell.angle_gamma   90.00
#
_symmetry.space_group_name_H-M   'P 1'
#
loop_
_entity.id
_entity.type
_entity.pdbx_description
1 polymer ?
#
loop_
_entity_poly.entity_id
_entity_poly.type
_entity_poly.pdbx_seq_one_letter_code
_entity_poly.pdbx_strand_id
1 'polypeptide(L)'
;MVDILDATLPSDTSSLVSDLGTIGRETRAKVNELISNLTAGLTELTLDSGDTVIASSQLSDASIEVIWLTGDAGSNTIENITGCSEGKQIIIRFVDDNVTIADDNAKIALNSAPYPTDFVAQAGDMLALVNKGGDGSGTDGVWYELWRKLEVGS
;
A
#
# COMPACT_ATOMS: atom_id res chain seq x y z
N MET A 1 -11.64 -19.94 0.18
CA MET A 1 -10.21 -20.23 0.31
C MET A 1 -10.08 -21.43 1.22
N VAL A 2 -9.74 -22.59 0.67
CA VAL A 2 -9.47 -23.78 1.49
C VAL A 2 -8.03 -23.61 1.97
N ASP A 3 -7.84 -23.35 3.26
CA ASP A 3 -6.53 -23.49 3.89
C ASP A 3 -6.13 -24.95 3.75
N ILE A 4 -5.28 -25.25 2.77
CA ILE A 4 -4.61 -26.53 2.69
C ILE A 4 -3.61 -26.50 3.85
N LEU A 5 -3.92 -27.20 4.94
CA LEU A 5 -2.93 -27.46 5.99
C LEU A 5 -1.68 -28.04 5.33
N ASP A 6 -0.54 -27.38 5.53
CA ASP A 6 0.75 -27.84 5.05
C ASP A 6 1.05 -29.20 5.68
N ALA A 7 0.90 -30.26 4.90
CA ALA A 7 1.06 -31.65 5.32
C ALA A 7 2.52 -32.01 5.65
N THR A 8 3.47 -31.09 5.44
CA THR A 8 4.85 -31.24 5.89
C THR A 8 5.06 -30.84 7.34
N LEU A 9 4.06 -30.20 7.97
CA LEU A 9 4.12 -29.84 9.37
C LEU A 9 3.74 -31.01 10.29
N PRO A 10 4.35 -31.11 11.48
CA PRO A 10 4.24 -32.29 12.30
C PRO A 10 2.84 -32.42 12.91
N SER A 11 2.21 -33.59 12.76
CA SER A 11 0.81 -33.82 13.10
C SER A 11 0.52 -34.11 14.58
N ASP A 12 1.56 -34.25 15.41
CA ASP A 12 1.43 -34.58 16.83
C ASP A 12 2.42 -33.82 17.74
N THR A 13 2.11 -33.72 19.02
CA THR A 13 2.87 -32.93 20.00
C THR A 13 4.26 -33.48 20.33
N SER A 14 4.53 -34.75 19.99
CA SER A 14 5.84 -35.38 20.20
C SER A 14 6.85 -35.00 19.11
N SER A 15 6.40 -34.88 17.86
CA SER A 15 7.22 -34.40 16.73
C SER A 15 7.40 -32.89 16.73
N LEU A 16 6.42 -32.13 17.24
CA LEU A 16 6.55 -30.68 17.44
C LEU A 16 7.82 -30.31 18.22
N VAL A 17 8.14 -30.99 19.33
CA VAL A 17 9.32 -30.63 20.14
C VAL A 17 10.64 -30.93 19.43
N SER A 18 10.73 -32.03 18.67
CA SER A 18 11.92 -32.35 17.86
C SER A 18 12.07 -31.42 16.65
N ASP A 19 10.94 -30.95 16.11
CA ASP A 19 10.90 -30.17 14.87
C ASP A 19 10.93 -28.65 15.12
N LEU A 20 10.75 -28.18 16.36
CA LEU A 20 10.88 -26.77 16.76
C LEU A 20 12.18 -26.13 16.28
N GLY A 21 13.30 -26.87 16.30
CA GLY A 21 14.59 -26.39 15.80
C GLY A 21 14.61 -26.20 14.28
N THR A 22 13.91 -27.05 13.53
CA THR A 22 13.77 -26.98 12.07
C THR A 22 12.78 -25.88 11.68
N ILE A 23 11.60 -25.87 12.30
CA ILE A 23 10.57 -24.82 12.15
C ILE A 23 11.17 -23.44 12.44
N GLY A 24 11.97 -23.31 13.50
CA GLY A 24 12.66 -22.07 13.82
C GLY A 24 13.66 -21.62 12.76
N ARG A 25 14.39 -22.53 12.12
CA ARG A 25 15.31 -22.20 11.00
C ARG A 25 14.56 -21.82 9.74
N GLU A 26 13.51 -22.54 9.37
CA GLU A 26 12.67 -22.24 8.22
C GLU A 26 11.95 -20.89 8.37
N THR A 27 11.42 -20.62 9.57
CA THR A 27 10.80 -19.33 9.87
C THR A 27 11.82 -18.20 9.74
N ARG A 28 13.04 -18.36 10.28
CA ARG A 28 14.11 -17.36 10.12
C ARG A 28 14.53 -17.19 8.66
N ALA A 29 14.58 -18.26 7.88
CA ALA A 29 14.90 -18.20 6.46
C ALA A 29 13.84 -17.38 5.70
N LYS A 30 12.55 -17.65 5.93
CA LYS A 30 11.43 -16.88 5.34
C LYS A 30 11.45 -15.41 5.78
N VAL A 31 11.76 -15.13 7.04
CA VAL A 31 11.90 -13.75 7.53
C VAL A 31 13.09 -13.05 6.87
N ASN A 32 14.23 -13.71 6.75
CA ASN A 32 15.41 -13.14 6.09
C ASN A 32 15.18 -12.89 4.60
N GLU A 33 14.47 -13.79 3.93
CA GLU A 33 14.05 -13.63 2.54
C GLU A 33 13.09 -12.44 2.40
N LEU A 34 12.10 -12.32 3.28
CA LEU A 34 11.18 -11.18 3.29
C LEU A 34 11.91 -9.85 3.51
N ILE A 35 12.86 -9.81 4.46
CA ILE A 35 13.69 -8.61 4.71
C ILE A 35 14.57 -8.30 3.50
N SER A 36 15.18 -9.31 2.88
CA SER A 36 16.04 -9.14 1.71
C SER A 36 15.28 -8.63 0.48
N ASN A 37 13.99 -8.94 0.38
CA ASN A 37 13.13 -8.52 -0.71
C ASN A 37 12.42 -7.18 -0.43
N LEU A 38 12.54 -6.65 0.79
CA LEU A 38 11.98 -5.35 1.13
C LEU A 38 12.77 -4.25 0.40
N THR A 39 12.14 -3.68 -0.61
CA THR A 39 12.68 -2.60 -1.43
C THR A 39 11.92 -1.31 -1.19
N ALA A 40 12.63 -0.19 -1.26
CA ALA A 40 12.07 1.14 -1.18
C ALA A 40 12.33 1.90 -2.49
N GLY A 41 11.27 2.46 -3.07
CA GLY A 41 11.32 3.30 -4.27
C GLY A 41 10.95 4.75 -3.97
N LEU A 42 11.39 5.67 -4.83
CA LEU A 42 10.93 7.05 -4.88
C LEU A 42 10.48 7.35 -6.31
N THR A 43 9.28 7.88 -6.45
CA THR A 43 8.68 8.28 -7.73
C THR A 43 8.22 9.73 -7.63
N GLU A 44 8.63 10.55 -8.58
CA GLU A 44 8.05 11.89 -8.78
C GLU A 44 6.94 11.75 -9.83
N LEU A 45 5.70 12.07 -9.45
CA LEU A 45 4.52 11.91 -10.30
C LEU A 45 3.80 13.24 -10.44
N THR A 46 3.56 13.66 -11.68
CA THR A 46 2.70 14.79 -12.03
C THR A 46 1.44 14.26 -12.67
N LEU A 47 0.30 14.71 -12.19
CA LEU A 47 -1.02 14.40 -12.77
C LEU A 47 -1.36 15.44 -13.83
N ASP A 48 -1.90 14.97 -14.94
CA ASP A 48 -2.47 15.84 -15.97
C ASP A 48 -3.93 16.17 -15.64
N SER A 49 -4.46 17.20 -16.31
CA SER A 49 -5.85 17.62 -16.15
C SER A 49 -6.82 16.48 -16.46
N GLY A 50 -7.65 16.12 -15.49
CA GLY A 50 -8.65 15.06 -15.63
C GLY A 50 -8.17 13.67 -15.22
N ASP A 51 -6.92 13.50 -14.78
CA ASP A 51 -6.46 12.24 -14.20
C ASP A 51 -7.21 11.94 -12.90
N THR A 52 -7.76 10.72 -12.82
CA THR A 52 -8.48 10.20 -11.65
C THR A 52 -7.89 8.89 -11.11
N VAL A 53 -6.84 8.37 -11.74
CA VAL A 53 -6.24 7.07 -11.40
C VAL A 53 -4.72 7.18 -11.40
N ILE A 54 -4.11 6.56 -10.39
CA ILE A 54 -2.67 6.26 -10.40
C ILE A 54 -2.51 4.78 -10.78
N ALA A 55 -1.88 4.49 -11.91
CA ALA A 55 -1.62 3.13 -12.36
C ALA A 55 -0.26 2.65 -11.86
N SER A 56 -0.13 1.34 -11.59
CA SER A 56 1.15 0.74 -11.19
C SER A 56 2.27 0.96 -12.21
N SER A 57 1.95 1.14 -13.49
CA SER A 57 2.93 1.50 -14.54
C SER A 57 3.57 2.87 -14.36
N GLN A 58 2.99 3.73 -13.53
CA GLN A 58 3.55 5.04 -13.15
C GLN A 58 4.43 4.93 -11.90
N LEU A 59 4.45 3.76 -11.26
CA LEU A 59 5.12 3.49 -10.00
C LEU A 59 6.31 2.54 -10.22
N SER A 60 7.19 2.47 -9.23
CA SER A 60 8.26 1.48 -9.18
C SER A 60 7.73 0.10 -8.79
N ASP A 61 8.52 -0.95 -9.03
CA ASP A 61 8.21 -2.31 -8.54
C ASP A 61 8.55 -2.50 -7.05
N ALA A 62 8.91 -1.42 -6.32
CA ALA A 62 9.29 -1.50 -4.92
C ALA A 62 8.10 -1.88 -4.02
N SER A 63 8.38 -2.66 -2.97
CA SER A 63 7.37 -3.08 -1.99
C SER A 63 6.84 -1.91 -1.16
N ILE A 64 7.71 -0.95 -0.85
CA ILE A 64 7.36 0.34 -0.26
C ILE A 64 7.76 1.43 -1.25
N GLU A 65 6.86 2.36 -1.52
CA GLU A 65 7.14 3.43 -2.46
C GLU A 65 6.75 4.79 -1.90
N VAL A 66 7.66 5.75 -2.00
CA VAL A 66 7.36 7.15 -1.73
C VAL A 66 7.02 7.83 -3.05
N ILE A 67 5.88 8.51 -3.10
CA ILE A 67 5.42 9.25 -4.27
C ILE A 67 5.44 10.73 -3.93
N TRP A 68 6.18 11.54 -4.66
CA TRP A 68 6.04 13.00 -4.64
C TRP A 68 5.02 13.38 -5.70
N LEU A 69 3.79 13.66 -5.27
CA LEU A 69 2.66 13.86 -6.15
C LEU A 69 2.38 15.35 -6.33
N THR A 70 2.34 15.80 -7.58
CA THR A 70 1.98 17.17 -7.97
C THR A 70 0.73 17.12 -8.84
N GLY A 71 -0.30 17.88 -8.49
CA GLY A 71 -1.50 18.00 -9.32
C GLY A 71 -1.38 19.10 -10.38
N ASP A 72 -2.24 19.04 -11.39
CA ASP A 72 -2.46 20.21 -12.26
C ASP A 72 -3.31 21.26 -11.53
N ALA A 73 -3.17 22.53 -11.88
CA ALA A 73 -3.89 23.65 -11.27
C ALA A 73 -5.42 23.59 -11.42
N GLY A 74 -5.93 22.62 -12.21
CA GLY A 74 -7.35 22.33 -12.39
C GLY A 74 -8.01 21.52 -11.25
N SER A 75 -7.25 21.10 -10.23
CA SER A 75 -7.66 20.18 -9.17
C SER A 75 -7.91 18.75 -9.69
N ASN A 76 -7.12 17.79 -9.21
CA ASN A 76 -7.24 16.36 -9.51
C ASN A 76 -7.96 15.64 -8.37
N THR A 77 -8.91 14.77 -8.70
CA THR A 77 -9.53 13.86 -7.74
C THR A 77 -9.15 12.43 -8.07
N ILE A 78 -8.25 11.84 -7.29
CA ILE A 78 -7.86 10.44 -7.43
C ILE A 78 -8.92 9.56 -6.78
N GLU A 79 -9.57 8.74 -7.59
CA GLU A 79 -10.62 7.82 -7.19
C GLU A 79 -10.12 6.38 -7.05
N ASN A 80 -8.96 6.05 -7.65
CA ASN A 80 -8.42 4.70 -7.61
C ASN A 80 -6.90 4.66 -7.79
N ILE A 81 -6.29 3.59 -7.29
CA ILE A 81 -4.91 3.22 -7.58
C ILE A 81 -4.91 1.76 -8.03
N THR A 82 -4.39 1.48 -9.23
CA THR A 82 -4.67 0.23 -9.97
C THR A 82 -3.41 -0.58 -10.27
N GLY A 83 -3.60 -1.87 -10.58
CA GLY A 83 -2.55 -2.77 -11.08
C GLY A 83 -1.43 -3.07 -10.08
N CYS A 84 -1.65 -2.85 -8.79
CA CYS A 84 -0.66 -3.12 -7.74
C CYS A 84 -0.91 -4.48 -7.06
N SER A 85 0.14 -5.13 -6.58
CA SER A 85 0.05 -6.38 -5.84
C SER A 85 -0.31 -6.15 -4.38
N GLU A 86 -0.98 -7.14 -3.78
CA GLU A 86 -1.28 -7.18 -2.34
C GLU A 86 -0.02 -6.96 -1.51
N GLY A 87 -0.15 -6.13 -0.46
CA GLY A 87 0.93 -5.80 0.45
C GLY A 87 1.84 -4.66 -0.04
N LYS A 88 1.70 -4.17 -1.28
CA LYS A 88 2.39 -2.95 -1.72
C LYS A 88 1.93 -1.78 -0.85
N GLN A 89 2.89 -1.00 -0.38
CA GLN A 89 2.67 0.19 0.43
C GLN A 89 3.12 1.41 -0.34
N ILE A 90 2.30 2.46 -0.29
CA ILE A 90 2.68 3.76 -0.85
C ILE A 90 2.59 4.82 0.22
N ILE A 91 3.51 5.77 0.16
CA ILE A 91 3.55 6.98 0.98
C ILE A 91 3.52 8.14 0.01
N ILE A 92 2.36 8.76 -0.13
CA ILE A 92 2.18 9.93 -0.97
C ILE A 92 2.55 11.15 -0.16
N ARG A 93 3.48 11.96 -0.68
CA ARG A 93 3.75 13.32 -0.23
C ARG A 93 3.19 14.26 -1.28
N PHE A 94 2.26 15.11 -0.87
CA PHE A 94 1.66 16.10 -1.76
C PHE A 94 2.60 17.29 -1.88
N VAL A 95 2.92 17.67 -3.11
CA VAL A 95 3.81 18.80 -3.41
C VAL A 95 3.03 20.13 -3.41
N ASP A 96 1.75 20.08 -3.76
CA ASP A 96 0.83 21.19 -3.82
C ASP A 96 -0.54 20.83 -3.19
N ASP A 97 -1.48 21.76 -3.26
CA ASP A 97 -2.86 21.64 -2.76
C ASP A 97 -3.86 21.30 -3.89
N ASN A 98 -3.36 20.76 -5.01
CA ASN A 98 -4.16 20.49 -6.20
C ASN A 98 -4.74 19.08 -6.24
N VAL A 99 -4.53 18.24 -5.23
CA VAL A 99 -4.96 16.84 -5.26
C VAL A 99 -5.93 16.53 -4.14
N THR A 100 -7.01 15.85 -4.48
CA THR A 100 -7.95 15.22 -3.56
C THR A 100 -7.89 13.71 -3.74
N ILE A 101 -7.83 12.95 -2.65
CA ILE A 101 -8.02 11.49 -2.67
C ILE A 101 -9.45 11.21 -2.24
N ALA A 102 -10.25 10.63 -3.14
CA ALA A 102 -11.63 10.29 -2.84
C ALA A 102 -11.70 9.12 -1.86
N ASP A 103 -12.61 9.20 -0.89
CA ASP A 103 -12.95 8.07 -0.03
C ASP A 103 -13.98 7.15 -0.71
N ASP A 104 -13.57 5.92 -0.98
CA ASP A 104 -14.43 4.86 -1.49
C ASP A 104 -13.99 3.52 -0.88
N ASN A 105 -14.82 2.95 0.00
CA ASN A 105 -14.56 1.67 0.66
C ASN A 105 -14.32 0.48 -0.31
N ALA A 106 -14.65 0.62 -1.59
CA ALA A 106 -14.38 -0.37 -2.62
C ALA A 106 -13.04 -0.16 -3.36
N LYS A 107 -12.37 0.99 -3.19
CA LYS A 107 -11.14 1.36 -3.92
C LYS A 107 -10.07 1.94 -3.02
N ILE A 108 -10.37 3.05 -2.33
CA ILE A 108 -9.48 3.74 -1.40
C ILE A 108 -10.28 4.04 -0.13
N ALA A 109 -10.11 3.23 0.90
CA ALA A 109 -10.76 3.36 2.19
C ALA A 109 -9.91 4.22 3.14
N LEU A 110 -10.36 5.45 3.38
CA LEU A 110 -9.73 6.40 4.28
C LEU A 110 -10.27 6.24 5.71
N ASN A 111 -9.41 6.48 6.71
CA ASN A 111 -9.72 6.32 8.13
C ASN A 111 -9.99 7.66 8.83
N SER A 112 -10.54 8.65 8.12
CA SER A 112 -10.87 9.96 8.69
C SER A 112 -11.98 9.80 9.75
N ALA A 113 -11.68 10.01 11.04
CA ALA A 113 -12.72 10.20 12.05
C ALA A 113 -13.12 11.69 12.11
N PRO A 114 -14.41 12.05 12.37
CA PRO A 114 -15.53 11.19 12.74
C PRO A 114 -16.34 10.58 11.57
N TYR A 115 -16.08 10.97 10.32
CA TYR A 115 -16.65 10.34 9.13
C TYR A 115 -15.58 10.28 8.04
N PRO A 116 -15.46 9.15 7.32
CA PRO A 116 -14.53 9.08 6.22
C PRO A 116 -15.06 10.02 5.12
N THR A 117 -14.22 10.98 4.79
CA THR A 117 -14.43 11.97 3.74
C THR A 117 -13.16 12.00 2.92
N ASP A 118 -13.31 12.48 1.68
CA ASP A 118 -12.19 12.77 0.80
C ASP A 118 -11.06 13.50 1.54
N PHE A 119 -9.83 13.11 1.22
CA PHE A 119 -8.62 13.76 1.68
C PHE A 119 -8.26 14.87 0.70
N VAL A 120 -8.63 16.10 1.04
CA VAL A 120 -8.21 17.30 0.29
C VAL A 120 -6.80 17.66 0.76
N ALA A 121 -5.80 17.42 -0.08
CA ALA A 121 -4.42 17.61 0.30
C ALA A 121 -4.01 19.08 0.37
N GLN A 122 -3.09 19.38 1.27
CA GLN A 122 -2.29 20.60 1.25
C GLN A 122 -0.84 20.27 0.88
N ALA A 123 -0.12 21.27 0.38
CA ALA A 123 1.31 21.13 0.14
C ALA A 123 2.04 20.67 1.41
N GLY A 124 2.79 19.57 1.30
CA GLY A 124 3.54 18.98 2.40
C GLY A 124 2.82 17.88 3.19
N ASP A 125 1.51 17.71 2.98
CA ASP A 125 0.75 16.62 3.56
C ASP A 125 1.30 15.25 3.13
N MET A 126 1.04 14.24 3.97
CA MET A 126 1.41 12.87 3.68
C MET A 126 0.27 11.90 3.95
N LEU A 127 0.09 10.92 3.07
CA LEU A 127 -0.86 9.83 3.20
C LEU A 127 -0.17 8.49 2.91
N ALA A 128 -0.26 7.56 3.85
CA ALA A 128 0.28 6.21 3.71
C ALA A 128 -0.86 5.21 3.51
N LEU A 129 -0.79 4.42 2.44
CA LEU A 129 -1.78 3.43 2.06
C LEU A 129 -1.16 2.05 1.87
N VAL A 130 -1.93 0.99 2.09
CA VAL A 130 -1.56 -0.40 1.76
C VAL A 130 -2.61 -1.05 0.86
N ASN A 131 -2.16 -1.74 -0.17
CA ASN A 131 -3.06 -2.50 -1.04
C ASN A 131 -3.41 -3.86 -0.42
N LYS A 132 -4.69 -4.23 -0.47
CA LYS A 132 -5.18 -5.54 -0.06
C LYS A 132 -5.95 -6.21 -1.18
N GLY A 133 -5.54 -7.42 -1.54
CA GLY A 133 -6.22 -8.27 -2.52
C GLY A 133 -5.94 -7.94 -4.00
N GLY A 134 -5.01 -7.01 -4.28
CA GLY A 134 -4.54 -6.79 -5.65
C GLY A 134 -3.58 -7.90 -6.11
N ASP A 135 -3.56 -8.19 -7.41
CA ASP A 135 -2.73 -9.26 -7.99
C ASP A 135 -1.56 -8.76 -8.85
N GLY A 136 -1.38 -7.43 -8.92
CA GLY A 136 -0.34 -6.81 -9.76
C GLY A 136 -0.67 -6.82 -11.25
N SER A 137 -1.91 -7.15 -11.63
CA SER A 137 -2.36 -7.24 -13.02
C SER A 137 -3.75 -6.66 -13.22
N GLY A 138 -4.80 -7.50 -13.26
CA GLY A 138 -6.19 -7.12 -13.57
C GLY A 138 -7.12 -7.04 -12.36
N THR A 139 -6.66 -7.43 -11.16
CA THR A 139 -7.40 -7.23 -9.91
C THR A 139 -6.72 -6.14 -9.10
N ASP A 140 -7.39 -5.01 -8.91
CA ASP A 140 -6.78 -3.80 -8.32
C ASP A 140 -6.63 -3.86 -6.79
N GLY A 141 -7.41 -4.69 -6.11
CA GLY A 141 -7.48 -4.69 -4.65
C GLY A 141 -8.13 -3.41 -4.09
N VAL A 142 -8.12 -3.27 -2.76
CA VAL A 142 -8.58 -2.08 -2.04
C VAL A 142 -7.41 -1.48 -1.28
N TRP A 143 -7.23 -0.17 -1.38
CA TRP A 143 -6.24 0.58 -0.62
C TRP A 143 -6.81 1.00 0.71
N TYR A 144 -6.10 0.69 1.79
CA TYR A 144 -6.47 1.08 3.14
C TYR A 144 -5.48 2.09 3.67
N GLU A 145 -5.99 3.14 4.29
CA GLU A 145 -5.14 4.08 5.01
C GLU A 145 -4.48 3.43 6.23
N LEU A 146 -3.15 3.55 6.27
CA LEU A 146 -2.34 3.20 7.43
C LEU A 146 -2.14 4.39 8.36
N TRP A 147 -1.88 5.56 7.77
CA TRP A 147 -1.49 6.76 8.49
C TRP A 147 -1.58 7.99 7.60
N ARG A 148 -1.76 9.17 8.22
CA ARG A 148 -1.61 10.46 7.56
C ARG A 148 -0.88 11.46 8.46
N LYS A 149 -0.24 12.44 7.82
CA LYS A 149 0.24 13.67 8.48
C LYS A 149 -0.30 14.86 7.72
N LEU A 150 -0.89 15.77 8.49
CA LEU A 150 -1.25 17.09 8.01
C LEU A 150 -0.09 18.03 8.32
N GLU A 151 0.38 18.78 7.32
CA GLU A 151 1.30 19.87 7.56
C GLU A 151 0.54 20.99 8.27
N VAL A 152 0.86 21.22 9.55
CA VAL A 152 0.28 22.34 10.30
C VAL A 152 1.05 23.57 9.86
N GLY A 153 0.35 24.49 9.17
CA GLY A 153 0.92 25.64 8.49
C GLY A 153 2.10 26.30 9.20
N SER A 154 3.17 26.55 8.43
CA SER A 154 4.32 27.37 8.81
C SER A 154 3.94 28.83 8.99
#